data_AF-A0A2V8B9B2-F1
#
_entry.id   AF-A0A2V8B9B2-F1
#
_cell.length_a   1.000
_cell.length_b   1.000
_cell.length_c   1.000
_cell.angle_alpha   90.00
_cell.angle_beta   90.00
_cell.angle_gamma   90.00
#
_symmetry.space_group_name_H-M   'P 1'
#
loop_
_entity.id
_entity.type
_entity.pdbx_description
1 polymer ?
#
loop_
_entity_poly.entity_id
_entity_poly.type
_entity_poly.pdbx_seq_one_letter_code
_entity_poly.pdbx_strand_id
1 'polypeptide(L)'
;MTELVAARPLPAQGPLLWQQTLIGTANGFGQAFSVAVDNQGNVVTAGGTNIGFTVAKFDRDGTLLWQQNLNGTGYAFSVAVDNQGNVVAAGVTEK
;
A
#
# COMPACT_ATOMS: atom_id res chain seq x y z
N MET A 1 -16.33 8.93 0.08
CA MET A 1 -15.63 8.00 -0.83
C MET A 1 -14.16 8.15 -0.49
N THR A 2 -13.57 7.16 0.17
CA THR A 2 -12.19 7.22 0.66
C THR A 2 -11.43 6.10 -0.05
N GLU A 3 -10.36 6.45 -0.75
CA GLU A 3 -9.59 5.55 -1.59
C GLU A 3 -8.17 5.37 -1.05
N LEU A 4 -7.62 4.18 -1.28
CA LEU A 4 -6.23 3.88 -0.96
C LEU A 4 -5.36 4.41 -2.11
N VAL A 5 -4.78 5.59 -1.92
CA VAL A 5 -3.93 6.23 -2.92
C VAL A 5 -2.48 6.08 -2.50
N ALA A 6 -1.70 5.37 -3.31
CA ALA A 6 -0.26 5.54 -3.30
C ALA A 6 0.11 6.62 -4.34
N ALA A 7 0.93 7.58 -3.93
CA ALA A 7 1.38 8.68 -4.77
C ALA A 7 2.86 8.98 -4.49
N ARG A 8 3.62 9.25 -5.55
CA ARG A 8 5.01 9.68 -5.47
C ARG A 8 5.17 11.07 -6.10
N PRO A 9 5.40 12.13 -5.31
CA PRO A 9 5.74 13.45 -5.85
C PRO A 9 7.20 13.52 -6.33
N LEU A 10 7.48 14.30 -7.38
CA LEU A 10 8.83 14.81 -7.70
C LEU A 10 9.29 15.82 -6.63
N PRO A 11 10.61 16.11 -6.48
CA PRO A 11 11.06 17.03 -5.46
C PRO A 11 10.48 18.43 -5.71
N ALA A 12 9.84 18.96 -4.67
CA ALA A 12 9.29 20.29 -4.51
C ALA A 12 7.94 20.64 -5.17
N GLN A 13 7.66 20.49 -6.47
CA GLN A 13 6.37 20.91 -7.08
C GLN A 13 6.00 20.24 -8.42
N GLY A 14 6.41 18.98 -8.65
CA GLY A 14 6.11 18.31 -9.93
C GLY A 14 4.68 17.77 -10.03
N PRO A 15 4.20 17.47 -11.26
CA PRO A 15 2.91 16.82 -11.48
C PRO A 15 2.87 15.43 -10.81
N LEU A 16 1.65 14.96 -10.51
CA LEU A 16 1.40 13.59 -10.08
C LEU A 16 2.00 12.62 -11.11
N LEU A 17 2.98 11.82 -10.71
CA LEU A 17 3.61 10.83 -11.60
C LEU A 17 2.65 9.67 -11.88
N TRP A 18 2.08 9.12 -10.82
CA TRP A 18 1.12 8.04 -10.88
C TRP A 18 0.24 8.04 -9.63
N GLN A 19 -0.94 7.46 -9.79
CA GLN A 19 -1.87 7.13 -8.72
C GLN A 19 -2.39 5.72 -8.97
N GLN A 20 -2.41 4.90 -7.92
CA GLN A 20 -3.02 3.57 -7.95
C GLN A 20 -4.06 3.48 -6.85
N THR A 21 -5.22 2.93 -7.20
CA THR A 21 -6.30 2.62 -6.26
C THR A 21 -6.33 1.11 -6.02
N LEU A 22 -6.03 0.69 -4.79
CA LEU A 22 -6.16 -0.70 -4.39
C LEU A 22 -7.59 -0.97 -3.93
N ILE A 23 -8.33 -1.70 -4.76
CA ILE A 23 -9.71 -2.09 -4.52
C ILE A 23 -9.72 -3.53 -4.05
N GLY A 24 -10.24 -3.80 -2.85
CA GLY A 24 -10.42 -5.17 -2.34
C GLY A 24 -11.46 -5.93 -3.15
N THR A 25 -12.70 -5.42 -3.20
CA THR A 25 -13.72 -5.81 -4.19
C THR A 25 -14.38 -4.58 -4.79
N ALA A 26 -15.04 -4.71 -5.95
CA ALA A 26 -15.56 -3.62 -6.79
C ALA A 26 -16.41 -2.53 -6.09
N ASN A 27 -16.85 -2.73 -4.83
CA ASN A 27 -17.64 -1.80 -4.04
C ASN A 27 -17.04 -1.49 -2.65
N GLY A 28 -15.76 -1.81 -2.41
CA GLY A 28 -15.12 -1.74 -1.10
C GLY A 28 -14.43 -0.41 -0.78
N PHE A 29 -14.42 -0.04 0.50
CA PHE A 29 -13.57 1.02 1.03
C PHE A 29 -12.11 0.53 1.13
N GLY A 30 -11.16 1.37 0.73
CA GLY A 30 -9.73 1.12 0.90
C GLY A 30 -9.07 2.32 1.59
N GLN A 31 -8.27 2.08 2.61
CA GLN A 31 -7.55 3.14 3.33
C GLN A 31 -6.08 2.79 3.46
N ALA A 32 -5.19 3.64 2.93
CA ALA A 32 -3.76 3.55 3.18
C ALA A 32 -3.48 4.22 4.51
N PHE A 33 -2.81 3.51 5.40
CA PHE A 33 -2.34 4.07 6.67
C PHE A 33 -0.84 4.31 6.68
N SER A 34 -0.08 3.56 5.89
CA SER A 34 1.38 3.66 5.85
C SER A 34 1.93 3.46 4.45
N VAL A 35 3.09 4.09 4.20
CA VAL A 35 3.88 3.93 2.98
C VAL A 35 5.37 3.87 3.34
N ALA A 36 6.11 3.04 2.61
CA ALA A 36 7.57 2.96 2.66
C ALA A 36 8.13 2.83 1.23
N VAL A 37 9.39 3.20 1.04
CA VAL A 37 10.08 3.11 -0.26
C VAL A 37 11.37 2.34 -0.08
N ASP A 38 11.62 1.34 -0.93
CA ASP A 38 12.85 0.56 -0.89
C ASP A 38 13.99 1.22 -1.69
N ASN A 39 15.20 0.66 -1.58
CA ASN A 39 16.39 1.19 -2.25
C ASN A 39 16.33 1.15 -3.80
N GLN A 40 15.35 0.46 -4.39
CA GLN A 40 15.13 0.42 -5.84
C GLN A 40 14.08 1.43 -6.30
N GLY A 41 13.47 2.16 -5.36
CA GLY A 41 12.41 3.13 -5.60
C GLY A 41 11.02 2.49 -5.71
N ASN A 42 10.87 1.23 -5.31
CA ASN A 42 9.57 0.57 -5.24
C ASN A 42 8.80 1.13 -4.03
N VAL A 43 7.50 1.34 -4.19
CA VAL A 43 6.64 1.88 -3.15
C VAL A 43 5.84 0.75 -2.53
N VAL A 44 5.90 0.63 -1.21
CA VAL A 44 5.09 -0.32 -0.44
C VAL A 44 4.06 0.46 0.35
N THR A 45 2.80 0.09 0.24
CA THR A 45 1.71 0.66 1.04
C THR A 45 1.04 -0.42 1.87
N ALA A 46 0.59 0.00 3.06
CA ALA A 46 -0.15 -0.84 3.99
C ALA A 46 -1.41 -0.11 4.44
N GLY A 47 -2.48 -0.89 4.59
CA GLY A 47 -3.77 -0.38 4.95
C GLY A 47 -4.78 -1.47 5.22
N GLY A 48 -6.05 -1.12 5.07
CA GLY A 48 -7.11 -2.12 4.98
C GLY A 48 -8.04 -1.86 3.82
N THR A 49 -8.54 -2.96 3.29
CA THR A 49 -9.64 -2.98 2.34
C THR A 49 -10.80 -3.75 2.97
N ASN A 50 -11.92 -3.85 2.27
CA ASN A 50 -13.04 -4.70 2.71
C ASN A 50 -12.72 -6.20 2.75
N ILE A 51 -11.58 -6.62 2.22
CA ILE A 51 -11.07 -8.00 2.29
C ILE A 51 -10.01 -8.19 3.39
N GLY A 52 -9.68 -7.14 4.13
CA GLY A 52 -8.86 -7.22 5.34
C GLY A 52 -7.58 -6.40 5.31
N PHE A 53 -6.62 -6.85 6.13
CA PHE A 53 -5.28 -6.29 6.22
C PHE A 53 -4.60 -6.44 4.86
N THR A 54 -4.26 -5.32 4.21
CA THR A 54 -3.71 -5.31 2.85
C THR A 54 -2.35 -4.65 2.83
N VAL A 55 -1.40 -5.30 2.16
CA VAL A 55 -0.08 -4.74 1.83
C VAL A 55 0.14 -4.91 0.34
N ALA A 56 0.62 -3.88 -0.32
CA ALA A 56 0.92 -3.92 -1.75
C ALA A 56 2.24 -3.23 -2.05
N LYS A 57 2.96 -3.77 -3.03
CA LYS A 57 4.21 -3.21 -3.54
C LYS A 57 4.04 -2.85 -5.00
N PHE A 58 4.47 -1.64 -5.34
CA PHE A 58 4.50 -1.10 -6.68
C PHE A 58 5.93 -0.82 -7.10
N ASP A 59 6.23 -0.93 -8.38
CA ASP A 59 7.49 -0.43 -8.91
C ASP A 59 7.52 1.11 -8.90
N ARG A 60 8.66 1.67 -9.33
CA ARG A 60 8.87 3.13 -9.34
C ARG A 60 7.89 3.88 -10.25
N ASP A 61 7.32 3.19 -11.24
CA ASP A 61 6.44 3.70 -12.28
C ASP A 61 4.95 3.48 -11.95
N GLY A 62 4.66 2.85 -10.81
CA GLY A 62 3.31 2.61 -10.31
C GLY A 62 2.70 1.28 -10.77
N THR A 63 3.47 0.37 -11.33
CA THR A 63 3.01 -0.99 -11.68
C THR A 63 2.92 -1.83 -10.41
N LEU A 64 1.80 -2.52 -10.19
CA LEU A 64 1.66 -3.45 -9.07
C LEU A 64 2.60 -4.64 -9.25
N LEU A 65 3.58 -4.79 -8.35
CA LEU A 65 4.49 -5.93 -8.31
C LEU A 65 3.85 -7.10 -7.57
N TRP A 66 3.22 -6.83 -6.43
CA TRP A 66 2.43 -7.81 -5.69
C TRP A 66 1.47 -7.15 -4.69
N GLN A 67 0.45 -7.91 -4.32
CA GLN A 67 -0.47 -7.57 -3.23
C GLN A 67 -0.66 -8.81 -2.34
N GLN A 68 -0.68 -8.59 -1.03
CA GLN A 68 -1.00 -9.59 -0.03
C GLN A 68 -2.17 -9.09 0.82
N ASN A 69 -3.15 -9.97 1.02
CA ASN A 69 -4.30 -9.72 1.89
C ASN A 69 -4.31 -10.82 2.96
N LEU A 70 -4.39 -10.45 4.23
CA LEU A 70 -4.71 -11.40 5.28
C LEU A 70 -6.22 -11.44 5.43
N ASN A 71 -6.80 -12.63 5.22
CA ASN A 71 -8.24 -12.85 5.29
C ASN A 71 -8.77 -12.48 6.68
N GLY A 72 -9.96 -11.88 6.70
CA GLY A 72 -10.63 -11.42 7.91
C GLY A 72 -10.65 -9.90 7.99
N THR A 73 -11.47 -9.38 8.88
CA THR A 73 -11.55 -7.96 9.22
C THR A 73 -10.24 -7.55 9.90
N GLY A 74 -9.51 -6.61 9.30
CA GLY A 74 -8.18 -6.24 9.79
C GLY A 74 -7.58 -5.07 9.05
N TYR A 75 -6.58 -4.45 9.67
CA TYR A 75 -5.92 -3.25 9.16
C TYR A 75 -4.42 -3.33 9.38
N ALA A 76 -3.65 -3.07 8.33
CA ALA A 76 -2.21 -2.85 8.42
C ALA A 76 -1.96 -1.37 8.70
N PHE A 77 -1.50 -1.04 9.90
CA PHE A 77 -1.27 0.34 10.32
C PHE A 77 0.14 0.85 10.00
N SER A 78 1.09 -0.07 9.82
CA SER A 78 2.49 0.28 9.60
C SER A 78 3.17 -0.68 8.64
N VAL A 79 4.10 -0.15 7.85
CA VAL A 79 4.99 -0.94 7.01
C VAL A 79 6.40 -0.38 7.03
N ALA A 80 7.38 -1.27 7.08
CA ALA A 80 8.80 -0.98 6.94
C ALA A 80 9.40 -1.87 5.86
N VAL A 81 10.46 -1.38 5.24
CA VAL A 81 11.26 -2.11 4.25
C VAL A 81 12.71 -2.12 4.67
N ASP A 82 13.37 -3.28 4.56
CA ASP A 82 14.80 -3.38 4.82
C ASP A 82 15.63 -3.07 3.55
N ASN A 83 16.96 -3.05 3.69
CA ASN A 83 17.87 -2.76 2.60
C ASN A 83 17.87 -3.79 1.47
N GLN A 84 17.34 -4.99 1.71
CA GLN A 84 17.18 -6.05 0.71
C GLN A 84 15.82 -5.97 0.00
N GLY A 85 14.93 -5.07 0.45
CA GLY A 85 13.59 -4.89 -0.10
C GLY A 85 12.56 -5.84 0.51
N ASN A 86 12.89 -6.51 1.62
CA ASN A 86 11.92 -7.30 2.38
C ASN A 86 10.96 -6.37 3.11
N VAL A 87 9.69 -6.80 3.21
CA VAL A 87 8.62 -5.99 3.77
C VAL A 87 8.15 -6.58 5.09
N VAL A 88 8.09 -5.73 6.12
CA VAL A 88 7.46 -6.05 7.40
C VAL A 88 6.26 -5.14 7.59
N ALA A 89 5.09 -5.71 7.83
CA ALA A 89 3.87 -4.96 8.10
C ALA A 89 3.31 -5.33 9.49
N ALA A 90 2.73 -4.36 10.17
CA ALA A 90 2.16 -4.53 11.50
C ALA A 90 0.76 -3.91 11.57
N GLY A 91 -0.11 -4.53 12.37
CA GLY A 91 -1.50 -4.13 12.50
C GLY A 91 -2.32 -5.16 13.25
N VAL A 92 -3.62 -5.20 12.97
CA VAL A 92 -4.59 -6.07 13.66
C VAL A 92 -5.38 -6.91 12.67
N THR A 93 -5.74 -8.11 13.09
CA THR A 93 -6.69 -8.99 12.41
C THR A 93 -7.69 -9.51 13.44
N GLU A 94 -8.94 -9.66 13.04
CA GLU A 94 -9.92 -10.44 13.79
C GLU A 94 -9.60 -11.94 13.63
N LYS A 95 -9.97 -12.72 14.65
CA LYS A 95 -9.65 -14.16 14.74
C LYS A 95 -10.80 -15.02 14.23
#